data_AF-A0A920ANN6-F1
#
_entry.id   AF-A0A920ANN6-F1
#
_cell.length_a   1.000
_cell.length_b   1.000
_cell.length_c   1.000
_cell.angle_alpha   90.00
_cell.angle_beta   90.00
_cell.angle_gamma   90.00
#
_symmetry.space_group_name_H-M   'P 1'
#
loop_
_entity.id
_entity.type
_entity.pdbx_description
1 polymer ?
#
loop_
_entity_poly.entity_id
_entity_poly.type
_entity_poly.pdbx_seq_one_letter_code
_entity_poly.pdbx_strand_id
1 'polypeptide(L)' 'MRLRQLTGLEQDKLRAEYDELISTIKDLKDILDNKNRRMDIIKTETKYIVEKYGDERRSEINFVGGSFRLRI' A
#
# COMPACT_ATOMS: atom_id res chain seq x y z
N MET A 1 -39.19 22.56 -11.30
CA MET A 1 -38.93 22.12 -9.91
C MET A 1 -37.88 23.06 -9.33
N ARG A 2 -38.11 23.58 -8.11
CA ARG A 2 -37.57 24.86 -7.63
C ARG A 2 -36.05 24.80 -7.37
N LEU A 3 -35.29 25.67 -8.03
CA LEU A 3 -33.83 25.91 -7.89
C LEU A 3 -33.30 25.96 -6.44
N ARG A 4 -34.17 26.26 -5.46
CA ARG A 4 -33.83 26.37 -4.04
C ARG A 4 -33.51 25.03 -3.34
N GLN A 5 -33.95 23.89 -3.90
CA GLN A 5 -33.59 22.57 -3.34
C GLN A 5 -32.20 22.12 -3.76
N LEU A 6 -31.72 22.54 -4.94
CA LEU A 6 -30.38 22.21 -5.43
C LEU A 6 -29.30 22.83 -4.54
N THR A 7 -29.51 24.08 -4.09
CA THR A 7 -28.52 24.83 -3.31
C THR A 7 -28.26 24.26 -1.92
N GLY A 8 -29.26 23.66 -1.28
CA GLY A 8 -29.08 23.01 0.02
C GLY A 8 -28.32 21.69 -0.10
N LEU A 9 -28.68 20.89 -1.11
CA LEU A 9 -28.07 19.58 -1.35
C LEU A 9 -26.61 19.69 -1.84
N GLU A 10 -26.29 20.74 -2.59
CA GLU A 10 -24.91 21.08 -2.95
C GLU A 10 -24.11 21.57 -1.73
N GLN A 11 -24.71 22.35 -0.82
CA GLN A 11 -24.04 22.75 0.43
C GLN A 11 -23.73 21.56 1.34
N ASP A 12 -24.68 20.64 1.49
CA ASP A 12 -24.48 19.45 2.32
C ASP A 12 -23.42 18.52 1.73
N LYS A 13 -23.42 18.34 0.39
CA LYS A 13 -22.35 17.61 -0.31
C LYS A 13 -20.99 18.26 -0.12
N LEU A 14 -20.91 19.58 -0.27
CA LEU A 14 -19.65 20.31 -0.10
C LEU A 14 -19.11 20.19 1.32
N ARG A 15 -19.98 20.21 2.33
CA ARG A 15 -19.59 19.96 3.73
C ARG A 15 -19.12 18.53 3.95
N ALA A 16 -19.82 17.54 3.38
CA ALA A 16 -19.40 16.15 3.46
C ALA A 16 -18.03 15.92 2.82
N GLU A 17 -17.80 16.45 1.61
CA GLU A 17 -16.49 16.37 0.94
C GLU A 17 -15.39 17.04 1.76
N TYR A 18 -15.68 18.19 2.37
CA TYR A 18 -14.74 18.87 3.24
C TYR A 18 -14.37 18.02 4.48
N ASP A 19 -15.35 17.42 5.13
CA ASP A 19 -15.14 16.58 6.31
C ASP A 19 -14.36 15.30 5.95
N GLU A 20 -14.67 14.68 4.81
CA GLU A 20 -13.92 13.54 4.27
C GLU A 20 -12.46 13.90 3.96
N LEU A 21 -12.24 15.08 3.37
CA LEU A 21 -10.89 15.58 3.06
C LEU A 21 -10.09 15.82 4.35
N ILE A 22 -10.72 16.40 5.38
CA ILE A 22 -10.09 16.58 6.70
C ILE A 22 -9.76 15.24 7.34
N SER A 23 -10.67 14.26 7.28
CA SER A 23 -10.41 12.92 7.80
C SER A 23 -9.21 12.30 7.10
N THR A 24 -9.18 12.39 5.77
CA THR A 24 -8.08 11.87 4.95
C THR A 24 -6.75 12.54 5.32
N ILE A 25 -6.72 13.86 5.49
CA ILE A 25 -5.53 14.59 5.93
C ILE A 25 -5.07 14.11 7.32
N LYS A 26 -5.99 13.90 8.24
CA LYS A 26 -5.68 13.42 9.59
C LYS A 26 -5.07 12.02 9.55
N ASP A 27 -5.67 11.11 8.80
CA ASP A 27 -5.19 9.74 8.65
C ASP A 27 -3.80 9.69 7.99
N LEU A 28 -3.58 10.48 6.95
CA LEU A 28 -2.28 10.58 6.28
C LEU A 28 -1.19 11.15 7.20
N LYS A 29 -1.52 12.16 8.02
CA LYS A 29 -0.59 12.69 9.03
C LYS A 29 -0.25 11.65 10.08
N ASP A 30 -1.23 10.89 10.58
CA ASP A 30 -0.97 9.82 11.55
C ASP A 30 -0.09 8.70 10.96
N ILE A 31 -0.29 8.37 9.69
CA ILE A 31 0.59 7.45 8.96
C ILE A 31 2.02 8.00 8.90
N LEU A 32 2.21 9.30 8.63
CA LEU A 32 3.55 9.90 8.55
C LEU A 32 4.27 9.92 9.91
N ASP A 33 3.55 10.18 10.99
CA ASP A 33 4.11 10.26 12.34
C ASP A 33 4.42 8.87 12.92
N ASN A 34 3.66 7.84 12.58
CA ASN A 34 3.82 6.50 13.14
C ASN A 34 4.65 5.56 12.24
N LYS A 35 5.93 5.39 12.60
CA LYS A 35 6.86 4.49 11.89
C LYS A 35 6.37 3.04 11.79
N ASN A 36 5.71 2.51 12.82
CA ASN A 36 5.23 1.13 12.81
C ASN A 36 4.10 0.96 11.78
N ARG A 37 3.11 1.88 11.80
CA ARG A 37 2.03 1.88 10.80
C ARG A 37 2.56 1.93 9.37
N ARG A 38 3.57 2.78 9.07
CA ARG A 38 4.20 2.81 7.74
C ARG A 38 4.79 1.47 7.35
N MET A 39 5.54 0.85 8.26
CA MET A 39 6.18 -0.42 7.99
C MET A 39 5.15 -1.54 7.76
N ASP A 40 4.03 -1.52 8.49
CA ASP A 40 2.96 -2.49 8.30
C ASP A 40 2.26 -2.32 6.95
N ILE A 41 2.00 -1.07 6.54
CA ILE A 41 1.46 -0.75 5.19
C ILE A 41 2.42 -1.28 4.11
N ILE A 42 3.71 -0.94 4.19
CA ILE A 42 4.72 -1.37 3.21
C ILE A 42 4.81 -2.90 3.13
N LYS A 43 4.82 -3.60 4.28
CA LYS A 43 4.84 -5.07 4.30
C LYS A 43 3.61 -5.66 3.63
N THR A 44 2.44 -5.09 3.90
CA THR A 44 1.17 -5.57 3.34
C THR A 44 1.16 -5.38 1.83
N GLU A 45 1.56 -4.21 1.34
CA GLU A 45 1.65 -3.92 -0.10
C GLU A 45 2.70 -4.80 -0.80
N THR A 46 3.87 -5.00 -0.18
CA THR A 46 4.92 -5.86 -0.75
C THR A 46 4.45 -7.30 -0.87
N LYS A 47 3.76 -7.82 0.15
CA LYS A 47 3.16 -9.17 0.09
C LYS A 47 2.12 -9.27 -1.01
N TYR A 48 1.25 -8.28 -1.13
CA TYR A 48 0.24 -8.25 -2.19
C TYR A 48 0.88 -8.25 -3.59
N ILE A 49 1.98 -7.52 -3.78
CA ILE A 49 2.75 -7.54 -5.05
C ILE A 49 3.31 -8.94 -5.32
N VAL A 50 3.90 -9.59 -4.32
CA VAL A 50 4.44 -10.96 -4.45
C VAL A 50 3.32 -11.96 -4.75
N GLU A 51 2.15 -11.84 -4.12
CA GLU A 51 1.00 -12.72 -4.41
C GLU A 51 0.46 -12.51 -5.82
N LYS A 52 0.43 -11.27 -6.30
CA LYS A 52 -0.15 -10.94 -7.60
C LYS A 52 0.81 -11.18 -8.78
N TYR A 53 2.11 -11.00 -8.56
CA TYR A 53 3.12 -10.97 -9.63
C TYR A 53 4.34 -11.86 -9.36
N GLY A 54 4.39 -12.56 -8.24
CA GLY A 54 5.50 -13.46 -7.92
C GLY A 54 5.54 -14.63 -8.90
N ASP A 55 6.72 -14.89 -9.44
CA ASP A 55 7.01 -16.09 -10.20
C ASP A 55 7.95 -17.01 -9.43
N GLU A 56 7.89 -18.31 -9.74
CA GLU A 56 8.83 -19.25 -9.19
C GLU A 56 10.25 -18.94 -9.66
N ARG A 57 11.21 -19.21 -8.80
CA ARG A 57 12.60 -18.97 -9.10
C ARG A 57 13.02 -19.83 -10.29
N ARG A 58 13.31 -19.17 -11.41
CA ARG A 58 13.68 -19.82 -12.69
C ARG A 58 15.09 -20.45 -12.70
N SER A 59 15.85 -20.31 -11.62
CA SER A 59 17.24 -20.76 -11.55
C SER A 59 17.48 -21.54 -10.26
N GLU A 60 18.09 -22.71 -10.42
CA GLU A 60 18.46 -23.59 -9.32
C GLU A 60 19.86 -23.21 -8.81
N ILE A 61 20.05 -23.14 -7.49
CA ILE A 61 21.38 -23.03 -6.90
C ILE A 61 21.93 -24.43 -6.68
N ASN A 62 22.93 -24.81 -7.48
CA ASN A 62 23.71 -26.01 -7.23
C ASN A 62 24.84 -25.71 -6.23
N PHE A 63 24.73 -26.23 -5.00
CA PHE A 63 25.74 -26.12 -3.94
C PHE A 63 26.94 -27.06 -4.13
N VAL A 64 27.26 -27.47 -5.37
CA VAL A 64 28.41 -28.35 -5.65
C VAL A 64 29.64 -27.50 -5.95
N GLY A 65 30.17 -26.86 -4.90
CA GLY A 65 31.39 -26.04 -4.96
C GLY A 65 32.38 -26.30 -3.82
N GLY A 66 32.25 -27.44 -3.12
CA GLY A 66 32.99 -27.72 -1.89
C GLY A 66 34.01 -28.86 -1.91
N SER A 67 34.20 -29.59 -3.01
CA SER A 67 35.19 -30.68 -3.03
C SER A 67 35.68 -31.04 -4.43
N PHE A 68 36.62 -30.26 -4.95
CA PHE A 68 37.57 -30.77 -5.95
C PHE A 68 38.82 -31.25 -5.21
N ARG A 69 38.89 -32.55 -4.91
CA ARG A 69 40.17 -33.21 -4.60
C ARG A 69 40.81 -33.62 -5.90
N LEU A 70 41.76 -32.81 -6.37
CA LEU A 70 42.73 -33.24 -7.37
C LEU A 70 43.72 -34.17 -6.64
N ARG A 71 43.71 -35.46 -6.98
CA ARG A 71 44.72 -36.42 -6.55
C ARG A 71 45.64 -36.67 -7.75
N ILE A 72 46.91 -36.32 -7.59
CA ILE A 72 48.01 -36.81 -8.44
C ILE A 72 48.17 -38.31 -8.22
#